data_AF-S4PSE6-F1
#
_entry.id   AF-S4PSE6-F1
#
_cell.length_a   1.000
_cell.length_b   1.000
_cell.length_c   1.000
_cell.angle_alpha   90.00
_cell.angle_beta   90.00
_cell.angle_gamma   90.00
#
_symmetry.space_group_name_H-M   'P 1'
#
loop_
_entity.id
_entity.type
_entity.pdbx_description
1 polymer ?
#
loop_
_entity_poly.entity_id
_entity_poly.type
_entity_poly.pdbx_seq_one_letter_code
_entity_poly.pdbx_strand_id
1 'polypeptide(L)'
;MKHAALFALLVVALASDPTSVDHIRNKFYDLEDKLWRNVTNPEWSSGSLGGDVELTKAFVKFDEQIEALPRPPRPPFDTWLWLKFVEKSQIIEGYYKNFVEFARRQAVPGSVPAPVREWLDLAEGVLMDPKASVAQSVRKIHDLLEHGDLFRSMMQEEHPDLCELQLSPHQLIYDMYNTISLTEIKGYAMMQFSWMLLRIYGKGNFTQEASLTRQRYGERTSRTAAAARAALAIARRDLYRCDPPEHKIGETYEEVTRLLQGYIENEVDMNKDNTCREDCAHYTLAEHHTCFKDQFCAKQTACNGRIIDCKYIDSDMWVCRAGKNSNRRYEWIEYENGRT
;
A
#
# COMPACT_ATOMS: atom_id res chain seq x y z
N MET A 1 -45.40 -32.16 16.75
CA MET A 1 -44.06 -32.04 17.34
C MET A 1 -43.07 -32.60 16.32
N LYS A 2 -42.77 -31.98 15.17
CA LYS A 2 -42.07 -30.70 14.94
C LYS A 2 -40.90 -30.52 15.90
N HIS A 3 -39.70 -30.87 15.44
CA HIS A 3 -38.39 -30.20 15.66
C HIS A 3 -37.26 -31.19 15.31
N ALA A 4 -36.98 -31.35 14.02
CA ALA A 4 -35.76 -31.97 13.51
C ALA A 4 -35.42 -31.33 12.15
N ALA A 5 -35.29 -30.01 12.14
CA ALA A 5 -34.85 -29.22 10.98
C ALA A 5 -34.34 -27.87 11.50
N LEU A 6 -33.16 -27.90 12.10
CA LEU A 6 -32.37 -26.72 12.45
C LEU A 6 -30.91 -27.19 12.66
N PHE A 7 -30.37 -27.86 11.63
CA PHE A 7 -28.93 -27.81 11.43
C PHE A 7 -28.63 -26.42 10.87
N ALA A 8 -28.08 -25.60 11.74
CA ALA A 8 -27.78 -24.21 11.53
C ALA A 8 -26.93 -24.02 10.26
N LEU A 9 -27.47 -23.21 9.35
CA LEU A 9 -26.72 -22.35 8.45
C LEU A 9 -25.84 -21.43 9.31
N LEU A 10 -24.68 -21.93 9.72
CA LEU A 10 -23.58 -21.13 10.23
C LEU A 10 -22.60 -20.92 9.08
N VAL A 11 -23.08 -20.22 8.04
CA VAL A 11 -22.17 -19.45 7.19
C VAL A 11 -21.72 -18.31 8.09
N VAL A 12 -20.52 -18.46 8.63
CA VAL A 12 -19.82 -17.38 9.30
C VAL A 12 -19.71 -16.25 8.28
N ALA A 13 -20.57 -15.24 8.43
CA ALA A 13 -20.36 -13.94 7.82
C ALA A 13 -19.13 -13.31 8.48
N LEU A 14 -17.93 -13.71 8.03
CA LEU A 14 -16.70 -12.97 8.21
C LEU A 14 -16.78 -11.73 7.30
N ALA A 15 -17.66 -10.79 7.65
CA ALA A 15 -17.67 -9.47 7.07
C ALA A 15 -16.46 -8.71 7.67
N SER A 16 -15.28 -8.97 7.13
CA SER A 16 -14.21 -7.98 7.11
C SER A 16 -14.68 -6.80 6.26
N ASP A 17 -14.31 -5.57 6.64
CA ASP A 17 -14.66 -4.38 5.85
C ASP A 17 -14.30 -4.61 4.37
N PRO A 18 -15.28 -4.46 3.44
CA PRO A 18 -15.03 -4.63 2.02
C PRO A 18 -13.98 -3.61 1.58
N THR A 19 -12.99 -4.04 0.78
CA THR A 19 -12.06 -3.07 0.20
C THR A 19 -12.82 -2.10 -0.71
N SER A 20 -12.22 -0.96 -1.04
CA SER A 20 -12.83 -0.02 -2.00
C SER A 20 -13.16 -0.71 -3.34
N VAL A 21 -12.36 -1.71 -3.74
CA VAL A 21 -12.62 -2.54 -4.93
C VAL A 21 -13.83 -3.44 -4.73
N ASP A 22 -13.96 -4.09 -3.56
CA ASP A 22 -15.11 -4.93 -3.21
C ASP A 22 -16.42 -4.13 -3.19
N HIS A 23 -16.38 -2.89 -2.71
CA HIS A 23 -17.51 -1.98 -2.73
C HIS A 23 -17.98 -1.66 -4.16
N ILE A 24 -17.03 -1.34 -5.05
CA ILE A 24 -17.33 -1.11 -6.47
C ILE A 24 -17.88 -2.38 -7.11
N ARG A 25 -17.35 -3.57 -6.75
CA ARG A 25 -17.87 -4.85 -7.22
C ARG A 25 -19.33 -5.06 -6.86
N ASN A 26 -19.70 -4.80 -5.60
CA ASN A 26 -21.09 -4.95 -5.15
C ASN A 26 -22.02 -4.00 -5.90
N LYS A 27 -21.62 -2.74 -6.08
CA LYS A 27 -22.37 -1.78 -6.91
C LYS A 27 -22.48 -2.23 -8.37
N PHE A 28 -21.44 -2.86 -8.90
CA PHE A 28 -21.45 -3.36 -10.26
C PHE A 28 -22.48 -4.47 -10.45
N TYR A 29 -22.67 -5.38 -9.47
CA TYR A 29 -23.72 -6.39 -9.55
C TYR A 29 -25.12 -5.78 -9.66
N ASP A 30 -25.41 -4.73 -8.88
CA ASP A 30 -26.69 -4.02 -8.96
C ASP A 30 -26.88 -3.33 -10.32
N LEU A 31 -25.81 -2.76 -10.87
CA LEU A 31 -25.82 -2.15 -12.19
C LEU A 31 -26.06 -3.21 -13.28
N GLU A 32 -25.30 -4.30 -13.23
CA GLU A 32 -25.40 -5.44 -14.14
C GLU A 32 -26.84 -5.98 -14.21
N ASP A 33 -27.48 -6.20 -13.05
CA ASP A 33 -28.86 -6.70 -13.00
C ASP A 33 -29.86 -5.76 -13.67
N LYS A 34 -29.68 -4.45 -13.49
CA LYS A 34 -30.52 -3.43 -14.15
C LYS A 34 -30.30 -3.42 -15.66
N LEU A 35 -29.03 -3.49 -16.10
CA LEU A 35 -28.70 -3.50 -17.53
C LEU A 35 -29.21 -4.75 -18.22
N TRP A 36 -29.09 -5.94 -17.62
CA TRP A 36 -29.64 -7.16 -18.20
C TRP A 36 -31.16 -7.09 -18.36
N ARG A 37 -31.90 -6.55 -17.37
CA ARG A 37 -33.36 -6.34 -17.52
C ARG A 37 -33.67 -5.45 -18.72
N ASN A 38 -32.92 -4.37 -18.89
CA ASN A 38 -33.09 -3.46 -20.03
C ASN A 38 -32.79 -4.15 -21.36
N VAL A 39 -31.63 -4.81 -21.50
CA VAL A 39 -31.21 -5.46 -22.75
C VAL A 39 -32.11 -6.65 -23.11
N THR A 40 -32.77 -7.27 -22.12
CA THR A 40 -33.79 -8.30 -22.40
C THR A 40 -35.14 -7.74 -22.85
N ASN A 41 -35.41 -6.46 -22.64
CA ASN A 41 -36.64 -5.80 -23.10
C ASN A 41 -36.51 -5.39 -24.59
N PRO A 42 -37.33 -5.93 -25.51
CA PRO A 42 -37.27 -5.62 -26.93
C PRO A 42 -37.42 -4.13 -27.25
N GLU A 43 -38.22 -3.38 -26.47
CA GLU A 43 -38.45 -1.95 -26.70
C GLU A 43 -37.20 -1.11 -26.43
N TRP A 44 -36.30 -1.61 -25.57
CA TRP A 44 -35.07 -0.92 -25.22
C TRP A 44 -33.99 -1.09 -26.30
N SER A 45 -33.96 -2.26 -26.95
CA SER A 45 -33.04 -2.55 -28.06
C SER A 45 -33.51 -1.98 -29.41
N SER A 46 -34.82 -1.80 -29.63
CA SER A 46 -35.38 -1.19 -30.85
C SER A 46 -35.69 0.31 -30.73
N GLY A 47 -35.49 0.91 -29.54
CA GLY A 47 -35.83 2.30 -29.25
C GLY A 47 -34.88 3.32 -29.91
N SER A 48 -35.37 4.55 -30.09
CA SER A 48 -34.64 5.68 -30.72
C SER A 48 -33.37 6.13 -29.97
N LEU A 49 -33.17 5.66 -28.73
CA LEU A 49 -32.06 6.05 -27.86
C LEU A 49 -30.78 5.23 -28.06
N GLY A 50 -30.81 4.14 -28.83
CA GLY A 50 -29.65 3.26 -29.04
C GLY A 50 -29.20 2.57 -27.74
N GLY A 51 -29.70 1.36 -27.48
CA GLY A 51 -29.35 0.62 -26.25
C GLY A 51 -27.84 0.39 -26.09
N ASP A 52 -27.10 0.30 -27.19
CA ASP A 52 -25.64 0.27 -27.25
C ASP A 52 -24.99 1.54 -26.65
N VAL A 53 -25.54 2.72 -26.95
CA VAL A 53 -25.07 4.00 -26.38
C VAL A 53 -25.39 4.11 -24.89
N GLU A 54 -26.54 3.61 -24.44
CA GLU A 54 -26.86 3.59 -23.01
C GLU A 54 -25.96 2.61 -22.23
N LEU A 55 -25.57 1.49 -22.85
CA LEU A 55 -24.55 0.60 -22.29
C LEU A 55 -23.21 1.33 -22.14
N THR A 56 -22.75 2.08 -23.15
CA THR A 56 -21.46 2.77 -23.03
C THR A 56 -21.48 3.86 -21.97
N LYS A 57 -22.58 4.62 -21.83
CA LYS A 57 -22.76 5.57 -20.72
C LYS A 57 -22.67 4.89 -19.35
N ALA A 58 -23.30 3.72 -19.20
CA ALA A 58 -23.22 2.95 -17.96
C ALA A 58 -21.78 2.45 -17.69
N PHE A 59 -21.08 1.98 -18.73
CA PHE A 59 -19.70 1.55 -18.61
C PHE A 59 -18.76 2.70 -18.23
N VAL A 60 -18.92 3.88 -18.83
CA VAL A 60 -18.12 5.07 -18.52
C VAL A 60 -18.32 5.50 -17.06
N LYS A 61 -19.55 5.50 -16.55
CA LYS A 61 -19.80 5.79 -15.12
C LYS A 61 -19.23 4.74 -14.16
N PHE A 62 -19.13 3.50 -14.60
CA PHE A 62 -18.45 2.45 -13.85
C PHE A 62 -16.93 2.70 -13.86
N ASP A 63 -16.36 3.05 -15.01
CA ASP A 63 -14.95 3.38 -15.17
C ASP A 63 -14.53 4.60 -14.33
N GLU A 64 -15.36 5.64 -14.23
CA GLU A 64 -15.11 6.79 -13.35
C GLU A 64 -14.95 6.38 -11.88
N GLN A 65 -15.68 5.36 -11.41
CA GLN A 65 -15.53 4.83 -10.06
C GLN A 65 -14.23 4.03 -9.92
N ILE A 66 -13.83 3.31 -10.97
CA ILE A 66 -12.58 2.55 -11.01
C ILE A 66 -11.36 3.48 -10.98
N GLU A 67 -11.37 4.56 -11.76
CA GLU A 67 -10.27 5.54 -11.81
C GLU A 67 -10.13 6.35 -10.52
N ALA A 68 -11.20 6.47 -9.72
CA ALA A 68 -11.14 7.10 -8.41
C ALA A 68 -10.44 6.25 -7.33
N LEU A 69 -10.15 4.98 -7.61
CA LEU A 69 -9.44 4.11 -6.67
C LEU A 69 -7.95 4.47 -6.58
N PRO A 70 -7.34 4.36 -5.39
CA PRO A 70 -5.90 4.46 -5.26
C PRO A 70 -5.22 3.33 -6.04
N ARG A 71 -4.14 3.67 -6.74
CA ARG A 71 -3.31 2.69 -7.45
C ARG A 71 -2.21 2.21 -6.50
N PRO A 72 -2.26 0.96 -6.03
CA PRO A 72 -1.19 0.44 -5.19
C PRO A 72 0.14 0.42 -5.95
N PRO A 73 1.27 0.64 -5.27
CA PRO A 73 2.58 0.50 -5.89
C PRO A 73 2.75 -0.94 -6.38
N ARG A 74 3.38 -1.08 -7.55
CA ARG A 74 3.67 -2.41 -8.07
C ARG A 74 4.86 -2.98 -7.30
N PRO A 75 4.71 -4.14 -6.65
CA PRO A 75 5.83 -4.73 -5.95
C PRO A 75 6.89 -5.26 -6.93
N PRO A 76 8.18 -5.16 -6.57
CA PRO A 76 9.33 -5.53 -7.40
C PRO A 76 9.56 -7.05 -7.44
N PHE A 77 8.51 -7.86 -7.33
CA PHE A 77 8.67 -9.31 -7.26
C PHE A 77 9.00 -9.92 -8.62
N ASP A 78 9.97 -10.82 -8.61
CA ASP A 78 10.36 -11.62 -9.78
C ASP A 78 9.90 -13.09 -9.69
N THR A 79 9.01 -13.40 -8.73
CA THR A 79 8.46 -14.75 -8.61
C THR A 79 7.69 -15.14 -9.88
N TRP A 80 7.82 -16.40 -10.31
CA TRP A 80 7.15 -16.91 -11.51
C TRP A 80 5.63 -16.69 -11.48
N LEU A 81 4.99 -16.91 -10.32
CA LEU A 81 3.55 -16.70 -10.15
C LEU A 81 3.15 -15.23 -10.35
N TRP A 82 3.90 -14.29 -9.76
CA TRP A 82 3.61 -12.86 -9.90
C TRP A 82 3.86 -12.37 -11.33
N LEU A 83 4.98 -12.77 -11.94
CA LEU A 83 5.27 -12.43 -13.34
C LEU A 83 4.19 -12.93 -14.28
N LYS A 84 3.69 -14.16 -14.07
CA LYS A 84 2.59 -14.71 -14.87
C LYS A 84 1.26 -14.01 -14.63
N PHE A 85 0.96 -13.63 -13.39
CA PHE A 85 -0.19 -12.79 -13.09
C PHE A 85 -0.10 -11.46 -13.85
N VAL A 86 1.03 -10.76 -13.76
CA VAL A 86 1.21 -9.46 -14.43
C VAL A 86 1.07 -9.60 -15.95
N GLU A 87 1.70 -10.60 -16.56
CA GLU A 87 1.62 -10.85 -18.00
C GLU A 87 0.15 -10.95 -18.47
N LYS A 88 -0.69 -11.65 -17.71
CA LYS A 88 -2.13 -11.79 -18.05
C LYS A 88 -2.95 -10.56 -17.66
N SER A 89 -2.61 -9.89 -16.57
CA SER A 89 -3.24 -8.64 -16.17
C SER A 89 -3.03 -7.55 -17.22
N GLN A 90 -1.83 -7.44 -17.80
CA GLN A 90 -1.53 -6.45 -18.84
C GLN A 90 -2.38 -6.62 -20.09
N ILE A 91 -2.72 -7.87 -20.47
CA ILE A 91 -3.64 -8.12 -21.58
C ILE A 91 -5.02 -7.55 -21.25
N ILE A 92 -5.55 -7.86 -20.06
CA ILE A 92 -6.86 -7.36 -19.60
C ILE A 92 -6.87 -5.83 -19.56
N GLU A 93 -5.82 -5.20 -19.02
CA GLU A 93 -5.68 -3.75 -18.97
C GLU A 93 -5.63 -3.11 -20.35
N GLY A 94 -4.95 -3.74 -21.32
CA GLY A 94 -4.91 -3.28 -22.71
C GLY A 94 -6.30 -3.28 -23.36
N TYR A 95 -7.04 -4.39 -23.22
CA TYR A 95 -8.43 -4.45 -23.69
C TYR A 95 -9.33 -3.46 -22.96
N TYR A 96 -9.18 -3.32 -21.64
CA TYR A 96 -9.97 -2.41 -20.82
C TYR A 96 -9.78 -0.97 -21.27
N LYS A 97 -8.53 -0.53 -21.48
CA LYS A 97 -8.24 0.80 -22.02
C LYS A 97 -8.93 1.04 -23.37
N ASN A 98 -8.80 0.10 -24.31
CA ASN A 98 -9.45 0.20 -25.62
C ASN A 98 -10.98 0.25 -25.51
N PHE A 99 -11.56 -0.55 -24.61
CA PHE A 99 -13.00 -0.59 -24.35
C PHE A 99 -13.49 0.74 -23.76
N VAL A 100 -12.77 1.30 -22.77
CA VAL A 100 -13.05 2.61 -22.18
C VAL A 100 -12.98 3.71 -23.24
N GLU A 101 -11.93 3.74 -24.05
CA GLU A 101 -11.77 4.75 -25.12
C GLU A 101 -12.88 4.66 -26.17
N PHE A 102 -13.29 3.44 -26.53
CA PHE A 102 -14.44 3.24 -27.40
C PHE A 102 -15.73 3.71 -26.74
N ALA A 103 -16.01 3.29 -25.51
CA ALA A 103 -17.21 3.64 -24.77
C ALA A 103 -17.33 5.16 -24.56
N ARG A 104 -16.24 5.84 -24.18
CA ARG A 104 -16.22 7.30 -24.02
C ARG A 104 -16.55 8.03 -25.32
N ARG A 105 -16.04 7.57 -26.47
CA ARG A 105 -16.36 8.18 -27.78
C ARG A 105 -17.83 8.05 -28.14
N GLN A 106 -18.46 6.93 -27.78
CA GLN A 106 -19.87 6.64 -28.09
C GLN A 106 -20.86 7.23 -27.08
N ALA A 107 -20.42 7.53 -25.86
CA ALA A 107 -21.28 8.05 -24.80
C ALA A 107 -21.57 9.57 -24.88
N VAL A 108 -20.84 10.31 -25.72
CA VAL A 108 -20.96 11.77 -25.85
C VAL A 108 -22.24 12.14 -26.62
N PRO A 109 -23.07 13.08 -26.11
CA PRO A 109 -24.24 13.57 -26.84
C PRO A 109 -23.87 14.11 -28.22
N GLY A 110 -24.53 13.62 -29.27
CA GLY A 110 -24.27 14.03 -30.65
C GLY A 110 -23.04 13.39 -31.31
N SER A 111 -22.40 12.40 -30.68
CA SER A 111 -21.37 11.58 -31.31
C SER A 111 -21.92 10.84 -32.53
N VAL A 112 -21.10 10.73 -33.58
CA VAL A 112 -21.40 9.86 -34.72
C VAL A 112 -21.38 8.40 -34.23
N PRO A 113 -22.50 7.65 -34.36
CA PRO A 113 -22.53 6.25 -33.95
C PRO A 113 -21.50 5.44 -34.71
N ALA A 114 -20.73 4.61 -34.00
CA ALA A 114 -19.80 3.69 -34.64
C ALA A 114 -20.58 2.66 -35.48
N PRO A 115 -20.01 2.21 -36.62
CA PRO A 115 -20.59 1.13 -37.40
C PRO A 115 -20.82 -0.11 -36.54
N VAL A 116 -21.92 -0.82 -36.76
CA VAL A 116 -22.27 -2.08 -36.06
C VAL A 116 -21.09 -3.05 -36.01
N ARG A 117 -20.30 -3.11 -37.09
CA ARG A 117 -19.13 -4.00 -37.16
C ARG A 117 -18.10 -3.71 -36.07
N GLU A 118 -17.84 -2.45 -35.73
CA GLU A 118 -16.87 -2.08 -34.70
C GLU A 118 -17.31 -2.51 -33.31
N TRP A 119 -18.60 -2.42 -33.00
CA TRP A 119 -19.17 -2.92 -31.75
C TRP A 119 -19.03 -4.44 -31.62
N LEU A 120 -19.29 -5.15 -32.71
CA LEU A 120 -19.12 -6.61 -32.76
C LEU A 120 -17.65 -6.99 -32.61
N ASP A 121 -16.74 -6.33 -33.32
CA ASP A 121 -15.30 -6.60 -33.24
C ASP A 121 -14.77 -6.34 -31.82
N LEU A 122 -15.26 -5.28 -31.15
CA LEU A 122 -14.92 -5.00 -29.74
C LEU A 122 -15.37 -6.14 -28.81
N ALA A 123 -16.64 -6.56 -28.92
CA ALA A 123 -17.22 -7.60 -28.07
C ALA A 123 -16.60 -8.99 -28.34
N GLU A 124 -16.42 -9.35 -29.60
CA GLU A 124 -15.79 -10.60 -30.04
C GLU A 124 -14.30 -10.62 -29.62
N GLY A 125 -13.60 -9.49 -29.67
CA GLY A 125 -12.22 -9.39 -29.18
C GLY A 125 -12.10 -9.69 -27.68
N VAL A 126 -13.02 -9.18 -26.86
CA VAL A 126 -13.06 -9.45 -25.42
C VAL A 126 -13.35 -10.93 -25.13
N LEU A 127 -14.28 -11.54 -25.86
CA LEU A 127 -14.85 -12.85 -25.54
C LEU A 127 -14.19 -14.03 -26.25
N MET A 128 -13.79 -13.83 -27.51
CA MET A 128 -13.53 -14.90 -28.47
C MET A 128 -12.19 -14.76 -29.20
N ASP A 129 -11.38 -13.72 -28.95
CA ASP A 129 -10.05 -13.62 -29.56
C ASP A 129 -9.24 -14.93 -29.31
N PRO A 130 -8.84 -15.62 -30.38
CA PRO A 130 -8.25 -16.95 -30.29
C PRO A 130 -6.80 -16.93 -29.79
N LYS A 131 -6.13 -15.78 -29.82
CA LYS A 131 -4.75 -15.61 -29.39
C LYS A 131 -4.68 -15.18 -27.93
N ALA A 132 -5.50 -14.22 -27.51
CA ALA A 132 -5.40 -13.60 -26.19
C ALA A 132 -6.66 -12.84 -25.71
N SER A 133 -7.85 -13.45 -25.77
CA SER A 133 -9.07 -12.82 -25.24
C SER A 133 -9.00 -12.49 -23.74
N VAL A 134 -9.80 -11.51 -23.31
CA VAL A 134 -10.01 -11.18 -21.89
C VAL A 134 -10.52 -12.41 -21.15
N ALA A 135 -11.49 -13.12 -21.73
CA ALA A 135 -12.06 -14.32 -21.13
C ALA A 135 -10.99 -15.41 -20.86
N GLN A 136 -10.06 -15.61 -21.79
CA GLN A 136 -8.95 -16.54 -21.61
C GLN A 136 -7.95 -16.05 -20.56
N SER A 137 -7.64 -14.75 -20.56
CA SER A 137 -6.69 -14.15 -19.59
C SER A 137 -7.22 -14.23 -18.16
N VAL A 138 -8.50 -13.93 -17.94
CA VAL A 138 -9.17 -14.10 -16.64
C VAL A 138 -9.15 -15.56 -16.17
N ARG A 139 -9.35 -16.53 -17.07
CA ARG A 139 -9.24 -17.95 -16.73
C ARG A 139 -7.81 -18.32 -16.30
N LYS A 140 -6.79 -17.87 -17.04
CA LYS A 140 -5.39 -18.13 -16.69
C LYS A 140 -4.99 -17.49 -15.35
N ILE A 141 -5.47 -16.27 -15.07
CA ILE A 141 -5.28 -15.66 -13.74
C ILE A 141 -5.90 -16.53 -12.66
N HIS A 142 -7.11 -17.05 -12.88
CA HIS A 142 -7.75 -17.93 -11.91
C HIS A 142 -6.94 -19.21 -11.64
N ASP A 143 -6.46 -19.87 -12.70
CA ASP A 143 -5.66 -21.10 -12.55
C ASP A 143 -4.38 -20.85 -11.74
N LEU A 144 -3.78 -19.65 -11.86
CA LEU A 144 -2.64 -19.22 -11.04
C LEU A 144 -3.00 -18.99 -9.57
N LEU A 145 -4.24 -18.56 -9.29
CA LEU A 145 -4.71 -18.21 -7.95
C LEU A 145 -5.34 -19.39 -7.20
N GLU A 146 -5.67 -20.49 -7.88
CA GLU A 146 -6.51 -21.57 -7.36
C GLU A 146 -6.00 -22.17 -6.03
N HIS A 147 -4.69 -22.27 -5.87
CA HIS A 147 -4.06 -22.86 -4.68
C HIS A 147 -3.81 -21.85 -3.55
N GLY A 148 -4.03 -20.55 -3.79
CA GLY A 148 -3.72 -19.49 -2.83
C GLY A 148 -2.22 -19.30 -2.56
N ASP A 149 -1.37 -20.03 -3.28
CA ASP A 149 0.09 -20.00 -3.13
C ASP A 149 0.67 -18.63 -3.43
N LEU A 150 0.01 -17.84 -4.29
CA LEU A 150 0.46 -16.49 -4.62
C LEU A 150 0.58 -15.61 -3.38
N PHE A 151 -0.37 -15.62 -2.45
CA PHE A 151 -0.26 -14.76 -1.25
C PHE A 151 0.70 -15.34 -0.22
N ARG A 152 0.84 -16.67 -0.17
CA ARG A 152 1.75 -17.34 0.77
C ARG A 152 3.21 -17.19 0.38
N SER A 153 3.54 -17.32 -0.90
CA SER A 153 4.90 -17.16 -1.39
C SER A 153 5.46 -15.77 -1.08
N MET A 154 4.60 -14.74 -1.07
CA MET A 154 5.02 -13.36 -0.75
C MET A 154 5.46 -13.17 0.69
N MET A 155 4.89 -13.93 1.62
CA MET A 155 5.32 -13.87 3.02
C MET A 155 6.74 -14.41 3.22
N GLN A 156 7.27 -15.13 2.24
CA GLN A 156 8.60 -15.73 2.24
C GLN A 156 9.59 -14.94 1.38
N GLU A 157 9.16 -13.87 0.71
CA GLU A 157 10.00 -13.10 -0.20
C GLU A 157 10.83 -12.06 0.55
N GLU A 158 12.14 -12.07 0.32
CA GLU A 158 13.11 -11.14 0.90
C GLU A 158 13.83 -10.35 -0.20
N HIS A 159 13.06 -9.75 -1.12
CA HIS A 159 13.63 -8.93 -2.18
C HIS A 159 14.16 -7.60 -1.60
N PRO A 160 15.40 -7.18 -1.92
CA PRO A 160 16.05 -6.01 -1.32
C PRO A 160 15.24 -4.73 -1.49
N ASP A 161 14.63 -4.54 -2.67
CA ASP A 161 13.87 -3.33 -2.98
C ASP A 161 12.49 -3.26 -2.29
N LEU A 162 12.04 -4.31 -1.59
CA LEU A 162 10.74 -4.26 -0.89
C LEU A 162 10.71 -3.22 0.21
N CYS A 163 11.85 -2.99 0.86
CA CYS A 163 11.96 -2.01 1.92
C CYS A 163 11.82 -0.56 1.40
N GLU A 164 12.13 -0.31 0.13
CA GLU A 164 11.96 1.01 -0.50
C GLU A 164 10.48 1.41 -0.62
N LEU A 165 9.57 0.43 -0.68
CA LEU A 165 8.13 0.69 -0.71
C LEU A 165 7.60 1.22 0.64
N GLN A 166 8.37 1.09 1.73
CA GLN A 166 7.95 1.44 3.09
C GLN A 166 6.61 0.83 3.49
N LEU A 167 6.34 -0.40 3.02
CA LEU A 167 5.13 -1.15 3.32
C LEU A 167 5.42 -2.22 4.38
N SER A 168 4.36 -2.67 5.06
CA SER A 168 4.42 -3.93 5.83
C SER A 168 4.03 -5.11 4.93
N PRO A 169 4.43 -6.35 5.27
CA PRO A 169 3.93 -7.55 4.59
C PRO A 169 2.40 -7.59 4.52
N HIS A 170 1.72 -7.17 5.59
CA HIS A 170 0.27 -7.06 5.62
C HIS A 170 -0.26 -6.07 4.57
N GLN A 171 0.30 -4.85 4.50
CA GLN A 171 -0.14 -3.85 3.52
C GLN A 171 0.13 -4.32 2.09
N LEU A 172 1.26 -4.99 1.87
CA LEU A 172 1.65 -5.54 0.58
C LEU A 172 0.65 -6.61 0.08
N ILE A 173 0.24 -7.54 0.95
CA ILE A 173 -0.79 -8.54 0.61
C ILE A 173 -2.14 -7.88 0.32
N TYR A 174 -2.50 -6.85 1.09
CA TYR A 174 -3.73 -6.09 0.89
C TYR A 174 -3.73 -5.38 -0.48
N ASP A 175 -2.62 -4.74 -0.86
CA ASP A 175 -2.44 -4.05 -2.13
C ASP A 175 -2.42 -5.01 -3.32
N MET A 176 -1.81 -6.19 -3.16
CA MET A 176 -1.88 -7.27 -4.14
C MET A 176 -3.31 -7.76 -4.35
N TYR A 177 -4.06 -7.99 -3.26
CA TYR A 177 -5.47 -8.40 -3.35
C TYR A 177 -6.30 -7.35 -4.10
N ASN A 178 -6.10 -6.06 -3.82
CA ASN A 178 -6.78 -4.99 -4.54
C ASN A 178 -6.40 -4.96 -6.02
N THR A 179 -5.12 -5.15 -6.34
CA THR A 179 -4.65 -5.22 -7.74
C THR A 179 -5.31 -6.37 -8.49
N ILE A 180 -5.30 -7.58 -7.92
CA ILE A 180 -5.93 -8.76 -8.50
C ILE A 180 -7.44 -8.54 -8.67
N SER A 181 -8.10 -8.09 -7.60
CA SER A 181 -9.53 -7.80 -7.60
C SER A 181 -9.95 -6.77 -8.64
N LEU A 182 -9.10 -5.75 -8.84
CA LEU A 182 -9.34 -4.70 -9.81
C LEU A 182 -9.20 -5.21 -11.25
N THR A 183 -8.17 -6.02 -11.51
CA THR A 183 -8.00 -6.69 -12.81
C THR A 183 -9.18 -7.63 -13.10
N GLU A 184 -9.61 -8.42 -12.12
CA GLU A 184 -10.73 -9.35 -12.29
C GLU A 184 -12.05 -8.63 -12.60
N ILE A 185 -12.38 -7.55 -11.87
CA ILE A 185 -13.64 -6.82 -12.12
C ILE A 185 -13.64 -6.10 -13.47
N LYS A 186 -12.50 -5.56 -13.92
CA LYS A 186 -12.35 -4.98 -15.26
C LYS A 186 -12.62 -6.02 -16.35
N GLY A 187 -12.00 -7.20 -16.22
CA GLY A 187 -12.23 -8.32 -17.12
C GLY A 187 -13.68 -8.79 -17.12
N TYR A 188 -14.27 -8.96 -15.93
CA TYR A 188 -15.65 -9.36 -15.74
C TYR A 188 -16.65 -8.38 -16.36
N ALA A 189 -16.50 -7.08 -16.07
CA ALA A 189 -17.35 -6.04 -16.62
C ALA A 189 -17.31 -6.04 -18.15
N MET A 190 -16.11 -6.04 -18.75
CA MET A 190 -15.99 -6.11 -20.22
C MET A 190 -16.72 -7.31 -20.80
N MET A 191 -16.61 -8.50 -20.17
CA MET A 191 -17.33 -9.69 -20.64
C MET A 191 -18.86 -9.52 -20.56
N GLN A 192 -19.39 -8.99 -19.45
CA GLN A 192 -20.83 -8.76 -19.30
C GLN A 192 -21.37 -7.77 -20.33
N PHE A 193 -20.69 -6.62 -20.49
CA PHE A 193 -21.08 -5.64 -21.50
C PHE A 193 -20.97 -6.19 -22.93
N SER A 194 -19.94 -7.00 -23.23
CA SER A 194 -19.79 -7.64 -24.54
C SER A 194 -20.94 -8.60 -24.84
N TRP A 195 -21.39 -9.40 -23.87
CA TRP A 195 -22.57 -10.26 -24.05
C TRP A 195 -23.83 -9.45 -24.31
N MET A 196 -24.02 -8.34 -23.58
CA MET A 196 -25.16 -7.44 -23.81
C MET A 196 -25.12 -6.83 -25.20
N LEU A 197 -23.95 -6.37 -25.67
CA LEU A 197 -23.78 -5.81 -27.01
C LEU A 197 -24.09 -6.83 -28.11
N LEU A 198 -23.54 -8.04 -28.02
CA LEU A 198 -23.81 -9.10 -29.00
C LEU A 198 -25.32 -9.43 -29.06
N ARG A 199 -26.01 -9.37 -27.92
CA ARG A 199 -27.46 -9.55 -27.85
C ARG A 199 -28.23 -8.42 -28.55
N ILE A 200 -27.88 -7.16 -28.30
CA ILE A 200 -28.53 -5.99 -28.93
C ILE A 200 -28.48 -6.11 -30.46
N TYR A 201 -27.34 -6.56 -31.00
CA TYR A 201 -27.16 -6.75 -32.44
C TYR A 201 -27.63 -8.10 -32.98
N GLY A 202 -28.42 -8.86 -32.20
CA GLY A 202 -29.07 -10.07 -32.66
C GLY A 202 -28.14 -11.26 -32.93
N LYS A 203 -26.94 -11.29 -32.34
CA LYS A 203 -25.98 -12.40 -32.49
C LYS A 203 -26.29 -13.62 -31.61
N GLY A 204 -27.20 -13.49 -30.67
CA GLY A 204 -27.57 -14.56 -29.74
C GLY A 204 -28.25 -14.05 -28.48
N ASN A 205 -28.73 -14.97 -27.65
CA ASN A 205 -29.42 -14.64 -26.41
C ASN A 205 -28.43 -14.30 -25.29
N PHE A 206 -27.32 -15.04 -25.19
CA PHE A 206 -26.18 -14.85 -24.27
C PHE A 206 -26.49 -14.75 -22.77
N THR A 207 -27.75 -14.89 -22.36
CA THR A 207 -28.17 -14.82 -20.95
C THR A 207 -27.60 -15.97 -20.12
N GLN A 208 -27.51 -17.17 -20.70
CA GLN A 208 -26.94 -18.33 -20.03
C GLN A 208 -25.42 -18.16 -19.85
N GLU A 209 -24.72 -17.73 -20.89
CA GLU A 209 -23.28 -17.45 -20.90
C GLU A 209 -22.93 -16.36 -19.90
N ALA A 210 -23.72 -15.28 -19.86
CA ALA A 210 -23.59 -14.19 -18.90
C ALA A 210 -23.82 -14.67 -17.46
N SER A 211 -24.88 -15.45 -17.22
CA SER A 211 -25.18 -16.00 -15.89
C SER A 211 -24.08 -16.94 -15.40
N LEU A 212 -23.56 -17.80 -16.28
CA LEU A 212 -22.46 -18.71 -15.96
C LEU A 212 -21.15 -17.94 -15.71
N THR A 213 -20.92 -16.85 -16.45
CA THR A 213 -19.78 -15.95 -16.22
C THR A 213 -19.87 -15.29 -14.84
N ARG A 214 -21.06 -14.82 -14.45
CA ARG A 214 -21.33 -14.26 -13.11
C ARG A 214 -21.10 -15.26 -11.99
N GLN A 215 -21.65 -16.46 -12.11
CA GLN A 215 -21.48 -17.50 -11.10
C GLN A 215 -20.00 -17.82 -10.90
N ARG A 216 -19.28 -18.09 -12.00
CA ARG A 216 -17.85 -18.40 -11.94
C ARG A 216 -17.04 -17.25 -11.36
N TYR A 217 -17.36 -16.01 -11.73
CA TYR A 217 -16.69 -14.84 -11.15
C TYR A 217 -16.91 -14.75 -9.64
N GLY A 218 -18.16 -14.89 -9.17
CA GLY A 218 -18.47 -14.86 -7.73
C GLY A 218 -17.74 -15.95 -6.93
N GLU A 219 -17.73 -17.19 -7.44
CA GLU A 219 -17.00 -18.30 -6.82
C GLU A 219 -15.50 -18.03 -6.73
N ARG A 220 -14.89 -17.53 -7.81
CA ARG A 220 -13.46 -17.24 -7.90
C ARG A 220 -13.03 -16.13 -6.95
N THR A 221 -13.71 -14.99 -7.04
CA THR A 221 -13.43 -13.84 -6.20
C THR A 221 -13.61 -14.17 -4.72
N SER A 222 -14.62 -14.99 -4.36
CA SER A 222 -14.79 -15.46 -2.99
C SER A 222 -13.60 -16.30 -2.50
N ARG A 223 -13.05 -17.18 -3.34
CA ARG A 223 -11.86 -17.99 -3.00
C ARG A 223 -10.62 -17.11 -2.88
N THR A 224 -10.38 -16.21 -3.83
CA THR A 224 -9.26 -15.26 -3.80
C THR A 224 -9.31 -14.39 -2.55
N ALA A 225 -10.49 -13.88 -2.19
CA ALA A 225 -10.68 -13.09 -0.97
C ALA A 225 -10.43 -13.93 0.29
N ALA A 226 -10.86 -15.19 0.34
CA ALA A 226 -10.58 -16.08 1.46
C ALA A 226 -9.08 -16.37 1.62
N ALA A 227 -8.37 -16.61 0.51
CA ALA A 227 -6.92 -16.82 0.51
C ALA A 227 -6.16 -15.57 0.98
N ALA A 228 -6.53 -14.39 0.47
CA ALA A 228 -5.96 -13.12 0.90
C ALA A 228 -6.20 -12.87 2.39
N ARG A 229 -7.43 -13.08 2.89
CA ARG A 229 -7.75 -12.94 4.32
C ARG A 229 -6.92 -13.88 5.20
N ALA A 230 -6.76 -15.13 4.78
CA ALA A 230 -5.95 -16.10 5.51
C ALA A 230 -4.48 -15.66 5.58
N ALA A 231 -3.94 -15.10 4.51
CA ALA A 231 -2.57 -14.56 4.49
C ALA A 231 -2.45 -13.29 5.35
N LEU A 232 -3.41 -12.35 5.24
CA LEU A 232 -3.45 -11.13 6.05
C LEU A 232 -3.52 -11.41 7.56
N ALA A 233 -4.23 -12.47 7.97
CA ALA A 233 -4.37 -12.83 9.38
C ALA A 233 -3.05 -13.21 10.08
N ILE A 234 -2.07 -13.69 9.32
CA ILE A 234 -0.75 -14.10 9.84
C ILE A 234 0.39 -13.19 9.38
N ALA A 235 0.12 -12.25 8.47
CA ALA A 235 1.12 -11.31 7.98
C ALA A 235 1.51 -10.30 9.05
N ARG A 236 2.81 -10.03 9.12
CA ARG A 236 3.32 -9.03 10.05
C ARG A 236 2.98 -7.61 9.60
N ARG A 237 2.93 -6.69 10.56
CA ARG A 237 2.53 -5.29 10.38
C ARG A 237 3.69 -4.30 10.52
N ASP A 238 4.86 -4.79 10.91
CA ASP A 238 6.13 -4.04 10.84
C ASP A 238 6.48 -3.73 9.40
N LEU A 239 7.03 -2.55 9.18
CA LEU A 239 7.51 -2.14 7.85
C LEU A 239 8.75 -2.94 7.49
N TYR A 240 8.91 -3.24 6.20
CA TYR A 240 10.18 -3.71 5.68
C TYR A 240 11.26 -2.65 5.96
N ARG A 241 12.34 -3.06 6.65
CA ARG A 241 13.49 -2.20 6.96
C ARG A 241 14.56 -2.42 5.91
N CYS A 242 15.15 -1.33 5.41
CA CYS A 242 16.33 -1.39 4.53
C CYS A 242 17.64 -1.49 5.32
N ASP A 243 17.56 -1.90 6.59
CA ASP A 243 18.74 -1.99 7.42
C ASP A 243 19.61 -3.17 6.94
N PRO A 244 20.94 -2.99 6.92
CA PRO A 244 21.83 -4.07 6.57
C PRO A 244 21.70 -5.21 7.59
N PRO A 245 21.90 -6.48 7.18
CA PRO A 245 21.83 -7.62 8.10
C PRO A 245 22.80 -7.51 9.29
N GLU A 246 23.93 -6.83 9.07
CA GLU A 246 24.93 -6.57 10.09
C GLU A 246 25.32 -5.10 10.06
N HIS A 247 25.21 -4.43 11.20
CA HIS A 247 25.64 -3.05 11.36
C HIS A 247 27.14 -3.00 11.69
N LYS A 248 27.92 -2.38 10.81
CA LYS A 248 29.36 -2.11 10.92
C LYS A 248 29.65 -0.61 11.00
N ILE A 249 30.47 -0.22 11.98
CA ILE A 249 30.90 1.16 12.19
C ILE A 249 31.76 1.65 11.02
N GLY A 250 31.50 2.86 10.52
CA GLY A 250 32.19 3.46 9.37
C GLY A 250 31.74 2.94 8.01
N GLU A 251 30.86 1.93 7.96
CA GLU A 251 30.25 1.43 6.70
C GLU A 251 28.74 1.70 6.68
N THR A 252 28.05 1.23 7.71
CA THR A 252 26.57 1.24 7.77
C THR A 252 26.01 2.16 8.85
N TYR A 253 26.85 2.54 9.81
CA TYR A 253 26.54 3.56 10.81
C TYR A 253 27.82 4.25 11.24
N GLU A 254 27.70 5.48 11.72
CA GLU A 254 28.77 6.23 12.36
C GLU A 254 28.33 6.58 13.78
N GLU A 255 29.23 6.49 14.76
CA GLU A 255 28.95 6.96 16.10
C GLU A 255 29.31 8.44 16.23
N VAL A 256 28.31 9.30 16.36
CA VAL A 256 28.55 10.69 16.75
C VAL A 256 28.77 10.73 18.26
N THR A 257 30.03 10.63 18.67
CA THR A 257 30.41 10.77 20.07
C THR A 257 30.57 12.24 20.44
N ARG A 258 30.25 12.58 21.69
CA ARG A 258 30.49 13.90 22.29
C ARG A 258 29.77 15.11 21.64
N LEU A 259 28.69 14.90 20.88
CA LEU A 259 27.90 15.99 20.29
C LEU A 259 27.19 16.86 21.34
N LEU A 260 26.50 16.21 22.28
CA LEU A 260 25.84 16.85 23.42
C LEU A 260 26.32 16.14 24.68
N GLN A 261 27.05 16.84 25.54
CA GLN A 261 27.59 16.28 26.77
C GLN A 261 27.41 17.24 27.93
N GLY A 262 27.21 16.67 29.13
CA GLY A 262 27.44 17.41 30.36
C GLY A 262 28.92 17.79 30.46
N TYR A 263 29.18 19.08 30.67
CA TYR A 263 30.51 19.65 30.84
C TYR A 263 30.54 20.36 32.19
N ILE A 264 31.64 20.18 32.94
CA ILE A 264 31.87 20.83 34.23
C ILE A 264 33.03 21.77 34.00
N GLU A 265 32.86 23.03 34.37
CA GLU A 265 33.88 24.05 34.27
C GLU A 265 33.77 24.95 35.49
N ASN A 266 34.91 25.46 35.95
CA ASN A 266 34.87 26.50 36.97
C ASN A 266 34.38 27.80 36.34
N GLU A 267 33.61 28.58 37.09
CA GLU A 267 33.11 29.88 36.63
C GLU A 267 34.23 30.82 36.14
N VAL A 268 35.34 30.86 36.87
CA VAL A 268 36.56 31.62 36.53
C VAL A 268 37.10 31.31 35.13
N ASP A 269 36.89 30.08 34.65
CA ASP A 269 37.39 29.59 33.37
C ASP A 269 36.37 29.80 32.22
N MET A 270 35.13 30.19 32.55
CA MET A 270 34.01 30.42 31.62
C MET A 270 33.82 31.88 31.20
N ASN A 271 34.61 32.82 31.74
CA ASN A 271 34.52 34.24 31.41
C ASN A 271 35.89 34.88 31.15
N LYS A 272 35.91 35.95 30.36
CA LYS A 272 37.16 36.66 29.98
C LYS A 272 37.82 37.38 31.14
N ASP A 273 37.04 37.78 32.13
CA ASP A 273 37.50 38.56 33.27
C ASP A 273 38.21 37.70 34.32
N ASN A 274 38.15 36.37 34.19
CA ASN A 274 38.69 35.40 35.14
C ASN A 274 38.21 35.66 36.56
N THR A 275 36.90 35.82 36.74
CA THR A 275 36.27 36.06 38.05
C THR A 275 35.21 35.00 38.40
N CYS A 276 34.92 34.82 39.68
CA CYS A 276 33.77 34.05 40.18
C CYS A 276 32.79 34.99 40.88
N ARG A 277 31.96 35.71 40.13
CA ARG A 277 31.06 36.75 40.66
C ARG A 277 29.60 36.55 40.27
N GLU A 278 29.36 35.71 39.29
CA GLU A 278 28.06 35.50 38.66
C GLU A 278 27.55 34.10 38.99
N ASP A 279 26.31 33.82 38.61
CA ASP A 279 25.70 32.50 38.79
C ASP A 279 25.36 31.85 37.44
N CYS A 280 24.84 30.63 37.47
CA CYS A 280 24.45 29.93 36.24
C CYS A 280 23.40 30.68 35.40
N ALA A 281 22.55 31.53 36.00
CA ALA A 281 21.53 32.26 35.26
C ALA A 281 22.14 33.38 34.39
N HIS A 282 23.30 33.91 34.79
CA HIS A 282 24.08 34.83 33.98
C HIS A 282 24.60 34.16 32.69
N TYR A 283 25.05 32.91 32.79
CA TYR A 283 25.69 32.18 31.68
C TYR A 283 24.69 31.41 30.81
N THR A 284 23.89 32.15 30.05
CA THR A 284 23.00 31.56 29.02
C THR A 284 23.77 30.96 27.84
N LEU A 285 24.91 31.55 27.51
CA LEU A 285 25.87 31.10 26.51
C LEU A 285 27.28 31.48 26.96
N ALA A 286 28.12 30.50 27.24
CA ALA A 286 29.50 30.67 27.67
C ALA A 286 30.46 29.87 26.80
N GLU A 287 31.75 30.18 26.91
CA GLU A 287 32.85 29.50 26.22
C GLU A 287 34.00 29.32 27.20
N HIS A 288 34.80 28.27 27.00
CA HIS A 288 36.02 28.08 27.76
C HIS A 288 37.05 29.16 27.37
N HIS A 289 37.62 29.86 28.35
CA HIS A 289 38.55 30.97 28.12
C HIS A 289 39.96 30.71 28.65
N THR A 290 40.09 30.25 29.89
CA THR A 290 41.39 30.07 30.54
C THR A 290 41.37 28.82 31.43
N CYS A 291 42.49 28.54 32.07
CA CYS A 291 42.56 27.48 33.06
C CYS A 291 43.22 27.99 34.34
N PHE A 292 42.41 28.30 35.34
CA PHE A 292 42.83 28.90 36.58
C PHE A 292 43.73 27.95 37.36
N LYS A 293 45.00 28.35 37.48
CA LYS A 293 46.05 27.65 38.24
C LYS A 293 46.20 26.17 37.85
N ASP A 294 45.93 25.82 36.58
CA ASP A 294 46.02 24.46 36.07
C ASP A 294 45.26 23.43 36.95
N GLN A 295 44.09 23.82 37.48
CA GLN A 295 43.32 23.01 38.41
C GLN A 295 42.51 21.90 37.70
N PHE A 296 41.18 21.99 37.71
CA PHE A 296 40.31 20.95 37.14
C PHE A 296 40.30 21.00 35.61
N CYS A 297 40.26 22.20 35.02
CA CYS A 297 40.38 22.46 33.59
C CYS A 297 41.60 21.76 32.95
N ALA A 298 42.77 21.78 33.58
CA ALA A 298 43.99 21.13 33.05
C ALA A 298 43.92 19.60 33.10
N LYS A 299 43.01 19.05 33.92
CA LYS A 299 42.79 17.61 34.06
C LYS A 299 41.75 17.12 33.05
N GLN A 300 41.12 17.95 32.23
CA GLN A 300 40.09 17.48 31.30
C GLN A 300 40.28 18.08 29.92
N THR A 301 39.72 17.45 28.88
CA THR A 301 39.80 18.01 27.53
C THR A 301 38.87 19.21 27.42
N ALA A 302 39.39 20.42 27.23
CA ALA A 302 38.59 21.65 27.15
C ALA A 302 37.43 21.54 26.15
N CYS A 303 36.30 22.16 26.49
CA CYS A 303 35.19 22.33 25.54
C CYS A 303 35.54 23.47 24.58
N ASN A 304 35.84 23.13 23.33
CA ASN A 304 36.07 24.13 22.27
C ASN A 304 34.76 24.64 21.63
N GLY A 305 33.62 24.13 22.09
CA GLY A 305 32.30 24.55 21.66
C GLY A 305 31.66 25.53 22.64
N ARG A 306 30.35 25.73 22.48
CA ARG A 306 29.54 26.57 23.35
C ARG A 306 29.07 25.78 24.57
N ILE A 307 29.19 26.38 25.75
CA ILE A 307 28.61 25.90 27.00
C ILE A 307 27.27 26.61 27.18
N ILE A 308 26.20 25.84 27.28
CA ILE A 308 24.82 26.34 27.40
C ILE A 308 24.08 25.56 28.48
N ASP A 309 22.93 26.08 28.93
CA ASP A 309 22.07 25.42 29.93
C ASP A 309 22.81 25.11 31.24
N CYS A 310 23.50 26.13 31.80
CA CYS A 310 24.20 26.01 33.09
C CYS A 310 23.22 25.64 34.20
N LYS A 311 23.57 24.62 34.99
CA LYS A 311 22.79 24.18 36.15
C LYS A 311 23.68 24.11 37.37
N TYR A 312 23.31 24.88 38.40
CA TYR A 312 23.93 24.76 39.70
C TYR A 312 23.34 23.57 40.45
N ILE A 313 24.20 22.73 41.03
CA ILE A 313 23.81 21.54 41.78
C ILE A 313 24.40 21.60 43.19
N ASP A 314 25.72 21.76 43.30
CA ASP A 314 26.44 21.96 44.55
C ASP A 314 27.78 22.67 44.28
N SER A 315 28.37 23.33 45.27
CA SER A 315 29.68 24.00 45.12
C SER A 315 30.83 23.00 45.13
N ASP A 316 30.68 21.91 45.87
CA ASP A 316 31.73 20.93 46.10
C ASP A 316 31.33 19.57 45.52
N MET A 317 32.20 19.06 44.65
CA MET A 317 31.97 17.79 43.95
C MET A 317 33.27 17.03 43.70
N TRP A 318 33.17 15.71 43.77
CA TRP A 318 34.22 14.78 43.37
C TRP A 318 33.90 14.23 41.99
N VAL A 319 34.79 14.46 41.03
CA VAL A 319 34.58 14.05 39.64
C VAL A 319 35.58 12.97 39.27
N CYS A 320 35.06 11.79 38.91
CA CYS A 320 35.86 10.74 38.31
C CYS A 320 35.81 10.84 36.80
N ARG A 321 36.94 11.25 36.21
CA ARG A 321 37.10 11.36 34.75
C ARG A 321 37.05 9.97 34.12
N ALA A 322 36.39 9.90 32.98
CA ALA A 322 36.41 8.70 32.16
C ALA A 322 37.80 8.45 31.56
N GLY A 323 38.08 7.18 31.26
CA GLY A 323 39.33 6.78 30.62
C GLY A 323 39.52 7.43 29.24
N LYS A 324 40.77 7.54 28.76
CA LYS A 324 41.09 8.16 27.46
C LYS A 324 40.34 7.54 26.27
N ASN A 325 40.02 6.24 26.35
CA ASN A 325 39.31 5.49 25.33
C ASN A 325 37.79 5.43 25.56
N SER A 326 37.27 6.21 26.52
CA SER A 326 35.83 6.26 26.81
C SER A 326 35.13 7.32 25.97
N ASN A 327 33.93 6.98 25.49
CA ASN A 327 33.03 7.93 24.84
C ASN A 327 32.38 8.90 25.86
N ARG A 328 32.39 8.54 27.15
CA ARG A 328 31.92 9.38 28.26
C ARG A 328 33.00 10.36 28.70
N ARG A 329 32.60 11.46 29.34
CA ARG A 329 33.51 12.46 29.91
C ARG A 329 33.84 12.16 31.38
N TYR A 330 32.87 11.64 32.11
CA TYR A 330 32.97 11.27 33.52
C TYR A 330 32.36 9.88 33.74
N GLU A 331 32.99 9.07 34.58
CA GLU A 331 32.42 7.79 35.05
C GLU A 331 31.32 8.05 36.08
N TRP A 332 31.61 8.92 37.04
CA TRP A 332 30.70 9.36 38.09
C TRP A 332 31.06 10.76 38.58
N ILE A 333 30.08 11.43 39.16
CA ILE A 333 30.20 12.71 39.87
C ILE A 333 29.49 12.49 41.20
N GLU A 334 30.12 12.88 42.30
CA GLU A 334 29.53 12.81 43.63
C GLU A 334 29.53 14.22 44.21
N TYR A 335 28.35 14.72 44.60
CA TYR A 335 28.18 16.04 45.20
C TYR A 335 28.30 15.93 46.73
N GLU A 336 28.73 17.00 47.41
CA GLU A 336 28.86 17.01 48.87
C GLU A 336 27.56 16.66 49.60
N ASN A 337 26.41 17.04 49.03
CA ASN A 337 25.08 16.66 49.53
C ASN A 337 24.71 15.16 49.37
N GLY A 338 25.61 14.32 48.88
CA GLY A 338 25.44 12.87 48.73
C GLY A 338 24.62 12.43 47.53
N ARG A 339 24.26 13.34 46.62
CA ARG A 339 23.69 12.98 45.31
C ARG A 339 24.81 12.50 44.38
N THR A 340 24.52 11.49 43.56
CA THR A 340 25.43 10.90 42.57
C THR A 340 24.78 10.80 41.21
#